data_AF-A0A9E2MSU6-F1
#
_entry.id   AF-A0A9E2MSU6-F1
#
_cell.length_a   1.000
_cell.length_b   1.000
_cell.length_c   1.000
_cell.angle_alpha   90.00
_cell.angle_beta   90.00
_cell.angle_gamma   90.00
#
_symmetry.space_group_name_H-M   'P 1'
#
loop_
_entity.id
_entity.type
_entity.pdbx_description
1 polymer ?
#
loop_
_entity_poly.entity_id
_entity_poly.type
_entity_poly.pdbx_seq_one_letter_code
_entity_poly.pdbx_strand_id
1 'polypeptide(L)'
;MFDWNRSCSYDEQQKRRFHTTARLRLKKLAAELALPPGSFDLRSNKAGIAVSGEVTLHHDRAYIQVGQFGLSSGHGILIRTCKGRKDYSGGANHFVSLSMLDDIPALAAAVRAVTGVGREEAIPASRYAA
;
A
#
# COMPACT_ATOMS: atom_id res chain seq x y z
N MET A 1 8.41 12.18 -12.61
CA MET A 1 7.25 11.37 -12.19
C MET A 1 7.40 9.97 -12.81
N PHE A 2 7.05 8.89 -12.11
CA PHE A 2 7.20 7.54 -12.65
C PHE A 2 5.97 7.20 -13.51
N ASP A 3 6.17 6.58 -14.69
CA ASP A 3 5.04 6.11 -15.50
C ASP A 3 4.57 4.74 -14.97
N TRP A 4 3.54 4.79 -14.12
CA TRP A 4 2.94 3.61 -13.50
C TRP A 4 2.10 2.75 -14.46
N ASN A 5 1.67 3.31 -15.59
CA ASN A 5 0.78 2.65 -16.55
C ASN A 5 1.55 1.96 -17.68
N ARG A 6 2.85 2.28 -17.85
CA ARG A 6 3.73 1.48 -18.73
C ARG A 6 3.71 0.02 -18.28
N SER A 7 3.26 -0.84 -19.18
CA SER A 7 3.14 -2.28 -18.93
C SER A 7 4.45 -2.89 -18.48
N CYS A 8 4.39 -3.71 -17.43
CA CYS A 8 5.50 -4.56 -16.98
C CYS A 8 5.51 -5.93 -17.67
N SER A 9 4.47 -6.27 -18.44
CA SER A 9 4.32 -7.57 -19.09
C SER A 9 5.42 -7.76 -20.13
N TYR A 10 6.14 -8.87 -20.04
CA TYR A 10 7.29 -9.21 -20.92
C TYR A 10 8.41 -8.16 -20.96
N ASP A 11 8.43 -7.19 -20.04
CA ASP A 11 9.46 -6.16 -19.90
C ASP A 11 10.10 -6.27 -18.50
N GLU A 12 11.16 -7.08 -18.40
CA GLU A 12 11.84 -7.33 -17.13
C GLU A 12 12.45 -6.05 -16.52
N GLN A 13 13.01 -5.18 -17.36
CA GLN A 13 13.63 -3.94 -16.89
C GLN A 13 12.57 -3.00 -16.30
N GLN A 14 11.44 -2.84 -16.97
CA GLN A 14 10.31 -2.06 -16.46
C GLN A 14 9.75 -2.70 -15.18
N LYS A 15 9.56 -4.03 -15.14
CA LYS A 15 9.12 -4.73 -13.93
C LYS A 15 10.06 -4.49 -12.75
N ARG A 16 11.37 -4.52 -12.97
CA ARG A 16 12.37 -4.23 -11.92
C ARG A 16 12.23 -2.80 -11.41
N ARG A 17 12.08 -1.82 -12.31
CA ARG A 17 11.90 -0.40 -11.97
C ARG A 17 10.58 -0.15 -11.23
N PHE A 18 9.49 -0.75 -11.69
CA PHE A 18 8.17 -0.68 -11.05
C PHE A 18 8.23 -1.11 -9.59
N HIS A 19 8.76 -2.32 -9.34
CA HIS A 19 8.85 -2.86 -7.97
C HIS A 19 9.78 -2.06 -7.06
N THR A 20 10.94 -1.63 -7.58
CA THR A 20 11.88 -0.83 -6.80
C THR A 20 11.22 0.49 -6.38
N THR A 21 10.56 1.15 -7.33
CA THR A 21 9.90 2.44 -7.08
C THR A 21 8.68 2.28 -6.17
N ALA A 22 7.80 1.30 -6.43
CA ALA A 22 6.64 0.99 -5.59
C ALA A 22 7.04 0.69 -4.15
N ARG A 23 8.09 -0.13 -3.95
CA ARG A 23 8.62 -0.43 -2.60
C ARG A 23 9.10 0.82 -1.89
N LEU A 24 9.82 1.72 -2.57
CA LEU A 24 10.24 3.00 -2.00
C LEU A 24 9.06 3.89 -1.62
N ARG A 25 8.01 3.94 -2.45
CA ARG A 25 6.78 4.71 -2.17
C ARG A 25 5.98 4.13 -1.02
N LEU A 26 5.83 2.80 -0.92
CA LEU A 26 5.19 2.16 0.23
C LEU A 26 5.99 2.36 1.52
N LYS A 27 7.32 2.42 1.46
CA LYS A 27 8.14 2.78 2.63
C LYS A 27 7.86 4.22 3.09
N LYS A 28 7.71 5.17 2.15
CA LYS A 28 7.30 6.55 2.48
C LYS A 28 5.87 6.60 3.04
N LEU A 29 4.95 5.83 2.49
CA LEU A 29 3.59 5.70 3.00
C LEU A 29 3.57 5.17 4.43
N ALA A 30 4.38 4.16 4.76
CA ALA A 30 4.50 3.65 6.11
C ALA A 30 4.94 4.75 7.10
N ALA A 31 5.91 5.58 6.71
CA ALA A 31 6.35 6.72 7.51
C ALA A 31 5.26 7.80 7.65
N GLU A 32 4.55 8.12 6.57
CA GLU A 32 3.42 9.07 6.58
C GLU A 32 2.28 8.60 7.49
N LEU A 33 2.04 7.28 7.55
CA LEU A 33 1.07 6.66 8.44
C LEU A 33 1.58 6.48 9.89
N ALA A 34 2.78 6.96 10.18
CA ALA A 34 3.46 6.82 11.46
C ALA A 34 3.58 5.35 11.95
N LEU A 35 3.78 4.41 11.02
CA LEU A 35 3.93 3.00 11.36
C LEU A 35 5.32 2.73 11.98
N PRO A 36 5.40 2.21 13.21
CA PRO A 36 6.68 1.89 13.83
C PRO A 36 7.48 0.85 13.02
N PRO A 37 8.82 0.92 12.98
CA PRO A 37 9.63 -0.14 12.41
C PRO A 37 9.28 -1.51 13.03
N GLY A 38 9.10 -2.54 12.19
CA GLY A 38 8.74 -3.89 12.64
C GLY A 38 7.24 -4.14 12.87
N SER A 39 6.41 -3.08 12.86
CA SER A 39 4.93 -3.21 12.93
C SER A 39 4.29 -3.64 11.60
N PHE A 40 5.06 -3.60 10.51
CA PHE A 40 4.59 -3.98 9.19
C PHE A 40 5.64 -4.78 8.42
N ASP A 41 5.16 -5.61 7.51
CA ASP A 41 5.98 -6.30 6.53
C ASP A 41 5.90 -5.58 5.18
N LEU A 42 7.02 -5.52 4.47
CA LEU A 42 7.09 -4.97 3.11
C LEU A 42 7.71 -6.02 2.18
N ARG A 43 6.92 -6.58 1.28
CA ARG A 43 7.28 -7.73 0.44
C ARG A 43 7.07 -7.43 -1.04
N SER A 44 7.85 -8.09 -1.89
CA SER A 44 7.69 -8.03 -3.35
C SER A 44 7.50 -9.44 -3.89
N ASN A 45 6.46 -9.65 -4.68
CA ASN A 45 6.22 -10.87 -5.43
C ASN A 45 6.27 -10.55 -6.93
N LYS A 46 7.23 -11.10 -7.66
CA LYS A 46 7.44 -10.79 -9.08
C LYS A 46 6.44 -11.46 -10.03
N ALA A 47 5.83 -12.56 -9.57
CA ALA A 47 4.98 -13.44 -10.36
C ALA A 47 5.62 -13.81 -11.74
N GLY A 48 4.80 -14.34 -12.66
CA GLY A 48 5.24 -14.71 -14.00
C GLY A 48 5.53 -13.52 -14.91
N ILE A 49 6.22 -13.75 -16.04
CA ILE A 49 6.63 -12.70 -16.98
C ILE A 49 5.47 -11.90 -17.60
N ALA A 50 4.28 -12.50 -17.69
CA ALA A 50 3.10 -11.89 -18.30
C ALA A 50 2.39 -10.82 -17.45
N VAL A 51 2.76 -10.67 -16.17
CA VAL A 51 2.12 -9.74 -15.22
C VAL A 51 3.15 -8.85 -14.53
N SER A 52 2.73 -7.77 -13.88
CA SER A 52 3.64 -6.96 -13.05
C SER A 52 4.13 -7.69 -11.80
N GLY A 53 3.34 -8.63 -11.27
CA GLY A 53 3.42 -9.02 -9.86
C GLY A 53 2.99 -7.87 -8.95
N GLU A 54 3.32 -7.94 -7.66
CA GLU A 54 2.86 -6.98 -6.67
C GLU A 54 3.89 -6.65 -5.59
N VAL A 55 3.76 -5.46 -5.01
CA VAL A 55 4.45 -5.05 -3.78
C VAL A 55 3.42 -4.85 -2.68
N THR A 56 3.62 -5.51 -1.54
CA THR A 56 2.66 -5.52 -0.44
C THR A 56 3.24 -4.90 0.81
N LEU A 57 2.54 -3.91 1.37
CA LEU A 57 2.70 -3.46 2.75
C LEU A 57 1.59 -4.12 3.60
N HIS A 58 1.98 -4.87 4.62
CA HIS A 58 1.06 -5.57 5.51
C HIS A 58 1.30 -5.19 6.96
N HIS A 59 0.34 -4.48 7.55
CA HIS A 59 0.26 -4.10 8.95
C HIS A 59 -0.86 -4.92 9.63
N ASP A 60 -0.96 -4.90 10.96
CA ASP A 60 -1.98 -5.66 11.69
C ASP A 60 -3.44 -5.26 11.41
N ARG A 61 -3.65 -4.11 10.76
CA ARG A 61 -4.98 -3.58 10.43
C ARG A 61 -5.15 -3.15 8.98
N ALA A 62 -4.06 -3.15 8.21
CA ALA A 62 -4.05 -2.65 6.85
C ALA A 62 -3.24 -3.59 5.94
N TYR A 63 -3.87 -3.99 4.85
CA TYR A 63 -3.25 -4.79 3.79
C TYR A 63 -3.29 -3.98 2.49
N ILE A 64 -2.11 -3.58 2.00
CA ILE A 64 -1.97 -2.69 0.85
C ILE A 64 -1.15 -3.40 -0.21
N GLN A 65 -1.70 -3.53 -1.41
CA GLN A 65 -1.05 -4.18 -2.56
C GLN A 65 -0.95 -3.23 -3.74
N VAL A 66 0.22 -3.17 -4.36
CA VAL A 66 0.49 -2.36 -5.55
C VAL A 66 0.83 -3.28 -6.73
N GLY A 67 0.07 -3.20 -7.82
CA GLY A 67 0.26 -4.00 -9.03
C GLY A 67 -0.57 -3.47 -10.21
N GLN A 68 -0.33 -3.99 -11.41
CA GLN A 68 -1.10 -3.68 -12.62
C GLN A 68 -2.16 -4.79 -12.81
N PHE A 69 -3.28 -4.69 -12.06
CA PHE A 69 -4.26 -5.78 -11.90
C PHE A 69 -5.16 -6.09 -13.12
N GLY A 70 -4.78 -5.70 -14.33
CA GLY A 70 -5.59 -5.95 -15.55
C GLY A 70 -6.97 -5.29 -15.53
N LEU A 71 -7.26 -4.46 -14.52
CA LEU A 71 -8.49 -3.68 -14.43
C LEU A 71 -8.36 -2.52 -15.41
N SER A 72 -9.23 -2.47 -16.40
CA SER A 72 -9.33 -1.43 -17.43
C SER A 72 -9.56 0.00 -16.87
N SER A 73 -9.67 0.16 -15.56
CA SER A 73 -10.08 1.37 -14.84
C SER A 73 -8.93 2.23 -14.27
N GLY A 74 -7.66 1.89 -14.53
CA GLY A 74 -6.52 2.68 -14.02
C GLY A 74 -6.29 2.56 -12.51
N HIS A 75 -6.88 1.54 -11.88
CA HIS A 75 -6.64 1.18 -10.50
C HIS A 75 -5.52 0.14 -10.39
N GLY A 76 -4.58 0.37 -9.49
CA GLY A 76 -3.48 -0.57 -9.24
C GLY A 76 -2.98 -0.57 -7.81
N ILE A 77 -3.67 0.13 -6.91
CA ILE A 77 -3.44 0.01 -5.47
C ILE A 77 -4.72 -0.56 -4.85
N LEU A 78 -4.58 -1.71 -4.21
CA LEU A 78 -5.61 -2.37 -3.42
C LEU A 78 -5.37 -2.06 -1.94
N ILE A 79 -6.40 -1.57 -1.26
CA ILE A 79 -6.41 -1.30 0.18
C ILE A 79 -7.50 -2.19 0.80
N ARG A 80 -7.15 -2.92 1.85
CA ARG A 80 -8.05 -3.75 2.65
C ARG A 80 -7.78 -3.56 4.13
N THR A 81 -8.81 -3.77 4.95
CA THR A 81 -8.63 -4.07 6.37
C THR A 81 -8.10 -5.49 6.54
N CYS A 82 -7.45 -5.80 7.66
CA CYS A 82 -7.07 -7.17 8.03
C CYS A 82 -7.02 -7.33 9.55
N LYS A 83 -6.92 -8.57 10.03
CA LYS A 83 -6.82 -8.93 11.45
C LYS A 83 -5.45 -9.57 11.75
N GLY A 84 -4.44 -8.73 11.87
CA GLY A 84 -3.05 -9.13 12.13
C GLY A 84 -2.26 -9.48 10.87
N ARG A 85 -0.93 -9.48 10.97
CA ARG A 85 -0.02 -9.78 9.83
C ARG A 85 -0.11 -11.18 9.21
N LYS A 86 -0.93 -12.09 9.76
CA LYS A 86 -1.19 -13.42 9.19
C LYS A 86 -2.50 -13.50 8.41
N ASP A 87 -3.31 -12.44 8.41
CA ASP A 87 -4.53 -12.37 7.62
C ASP A 87 -4.23 -11.86 6.20
N TYR A 88 -4.20 -12.79 5.24
CA TYR A 88 -3.93 -12.49 3.83
C TYR A 88 -5.21 -12.32 2.99
N SER A 89 -6.37 -12.61 3.58
CA SER A 89 -7.67 -12.48 2.93
C SER A 89 -8.20 -11.04 3.09
N GLY A 90 -8.05 -10.48 4.29
CA GLY A 90 -8.51 -9.13 4.60
C GLY A 90 -10.02 -8.94 4.42
N GLY A 91 -10.47 -7.69 4.53
CA GLY A 91 -11.84 -7.25 4.27
C GLY A 91 -12.11 -6.93 2.79
N ALA A 92 -13.12 -6.09 2.56
CA ALA A 92 -13.53 -5.67 1.22
C ALA A 92 -12.41 -4.96 0.45
N ASN A 93 -12.38 -5.15 -0.87
CA ASN A 93 -11.40 -4.53 -1.75
C ASN A 93 -11.74 -3.06 -2.00
N HIS A 94 -10.82 -2.15 -1.65
CA HIS A 94 -10.89 -0.74 -2.03
C HIS A 94 -9.76 -0.42 -2.99
N PHE A 95 -10.11 -0.05 -4.22
CA PHE A 95 -9.14 0.21 -5.28
C PHE A 95 -8.93 1.72 -5.48
N VAL A 96 -7.67 2.12 -5.59
CA VAL A 96 -7.28 3.49 -5.96
C VAL A 96 -6.21 3.48 -7.08
N SER A 97 -5.98 4.64 -7.69
CA SER A 97 -5.06 4.77 -8.82
C SER A 97 -3.60 4.62 -8.40
N LEU A 98 -2.76 4.04 -9.26
CA LEU A 98 -1.29 3.98 -9.07
C LEU A 98 -0.65 5.37 -8.99
N SER A 99 -1.27 6.39 -9.60
CA SER A 99 -0.80 7.77 -9.56
C SER A 99 -0.70 8.33 -8.13
N MET A 100 -1.49 7.80 -7.18
CA MET A 100 -1.40 8.18 -5.77
C MET A 100 -0.06 7.78 -5.12
N LEU A 101 0.75 6.93 -5.74
CA LEU A 101 2.12 6.67 -5.25
C LEU A 101 3.06 7.88 -5.42
N ASP A 102 2.67 8.87 -6.22
CA ASP A 102 3.37 10.16 -6.29
C ASP A 102 2.76 11.23 -5.37
N ASP A 103 1.60 10.96 -4.74
CA ASP A 103 0.94 11.78 -3.73
C ASP A 103 0.71 10.96 -2.44
N ILE A 104 1.78 10.81 -1.66
CA ILE A 104 1.80 9.99 -0.44
C ILE A 104 0.78 10.48 0.61
N PRO A 105 0.63 11.79 0.88
CA PRO A 105 -0.41 12.27 1.79
C PRO A 105 -1.82 11.87 1.39
N ALA A 106 -2.18 12.00 0.11
CA ALA A 106 -3.49 11.57 -0.38
C ALA A 106 -3.69 10.05 -0.24
N LEU A 107 -2.65 9.26 -0.53
CA LEU A 107 -2.70 7.81 -0.36
C LEU A 107 -2.87 7.42 1.12
N ALA A 108 -2.16 8.10 2.02
CA ALA A 108 -2.30 7.88 3.46
C ALA A 108 -3.70 8.23 3.96
N ALA A 109 -4.30 9.31 3.46
CA ALA A 109 -5.69 9.66 3.76
C ALA A 109 -6.67 8.56 3.31
N ALA A 110 -6.49 7.99 2.12
CA ALA A 110 -7.30 6.87 1.64
C ALA A 110 -7.13 5.62 2.51
N VAL A 111 -5.89 5.27 2.89
CA VAL A 111 -5.63 4.15 3.81
C VAL A 111 -6.27 4.37 5.17
N ARG A 112 -6.14 5.56 5.75
CA ARG A 112 -6.81 5.95 7.00
C ARG A 112 -8.33 5.80 6.89
N ALA A 113 -8.92 6.25 5.79
CA ALA A 113 -10.35 6.16 5.56
C ALA A 113 -10.85 4.71 5.55
N VAL A 114 -10.12 3.80 4.89
CA VAL A 114 -10.50 2.39 4.79
C VAL A 114 -10.20 1.60 6.08
N THR A 115 -9.05 1.86 6.72
CA THR A 115 -8.49 0.96 7.75
C THR A 115 -8.47 1.54 9.16
N GLY A 116 -8.60 2.86 9.29
CA GLY A 116 -8.44 3.58 10.56
C GLY A 116 -6.99 3.68 11.08
N VAL A 117 -6.02 3.07 10.40
CA VAL A 117 -4.60 3.09 10.80
C VAL A 117 -4.03 4.50 10.74
N GLY A 118 -3.22 4.89 11.74
CA GLY A 118 -2.59 6.21 11.79
C GLY A 118 -3.53 7.34 12.25
N ARG A 119 -4.66 7.01 12.87
CA ARG A 119 -5.60 7.96 13.50
C ARG A 119 -5.49 8.03 15.04
N GLU A 120 -4.66 7.19 15.67
CA GLU A 120 -4.70 6.93 17.12
C GLU A 120 -3.76 7.79 18.00
N GLU A 121 -2.98 8.74 17.46
CA GLU A 121 -2.21 9.71 18.28
C GLU A 121 -2.91 11.07 18.45
N ALA A 122 -4.21 11.05 18.69
CA ALA A 122 -4.95 12.22 19.17
C ALA A 122 -5.93 11.83 20.28
N ILE A 123 -5.46 11.11 21.29
CA ILE A 123 -6.16 11.06 22.58
C ILE A 123 -5.59 12.23 23.40
N PRO A 124 -6.38 13.27 23.74
CA PRO A 124 -5.89 14.32 24.63
C PRO A 124 -5.57 13.68 25.98
N ALA A 125 -4.35 13.90 26.46
CA ALA A 125 -3.93 13.59 27.82
C ALA A 125 -4.69 14.50 28.81
N SER A 126 -5.95 14.19 29.07
CA SER A 126 -6.75 14.88 30.08
C SER A 126 -7.85 13.96 30.65
N ARG A 127 -7.49 12.80 31.19
CA ARG A 127 -8.41 11.96 31.98
C ARG A 127 -7.82 11.28 33.21
N TYR A 128 -6.78 11.85 33.81
CA TYR A 128 -6.43 11.53 35.20
C TYR A 128 -6.19 12.81 35.99
N ALA A 129 -7.29 13.50 36.29
CA ALA A 129 -7.39 14.46 37.37
C ALA A 129 -8.84 14.44 37.88
N ALA A 130 -9.11 13.51 38.79
CA ALA A 130 -10.13 13.59 39.85
C ALA A 130 -9.90 12.42 40.80
#